data_AF-F5YQ68-F1
#
_entry.id   AF-F5YQ68-F1
#
_cell.length_a   1.000
_cell.length_b   1.000
_cell.length_c   1.000
_cell.angle_alpha   90.00
_cell.angle_beta   90.00
_cell.angle_gamma   90.00
#
_symmetry.space_group_name_H-M   'P 1'
#
loop_
_entity.id
_entity.type
_entity.pdbx_description
1 polymer ?
#
loop_
_entity_poly.entity_id
_entity_poly.type
_entity_poly.pdbx_seq_one_letter_code
_entity_poly.pdbx_strand_id
1 'polypeptide(L)'
;MLKKCDELSGYSIFVDKVREYSEAIPDAKSAFKKAIDDCIEHDVLRDFLKSHLSEVLNMLLAEWKNVKWGEVQREEGREEKAREDAKNLLALGVSPETVAKGVGLDMETVKKLSAE
;
A
#
# COMPACT_ATOMS: atom_id res chain seq x y z
N MET A 1 -14.41 -25.77 24.15
CA MET A 1 -13.90 -24.38 24.11
C MET A 1 -12.60 -24.20 23.33
N LEU A 2 -11.89 -25.26 22.93
CA LEU A 2 -10.59 -25.16 22.21
C LEU A 2 -10.70 -24.70 20.74
N LYS A 3 -11.79 -25.05 20.02
CA LYS A 3 -11.96 -24.71 18.58
C LYS A 3 -11.82 -23.22 18.24
N LYS A 4 -12.27 -22.32 19.13
CA LYS A 4 -12.15 -20.86 18.91
C LYS A 4 -10.71 -20.36 18.99
N CYS A 5 -9.86 -20.99 19.81
CA CYS A 5 -8.44 -20.67 19.86
C CYS A 5 -7.71 -21.20 18.63
N ASP A 6 -8.06 -22.41 18.17
CA ASP A 6 -7.47 -23.01 16.97
C ASP A 6 -7.79 -22.20 15.70
N GLU A 7 -9.05 -21.76 15.52
CA GLU A 7 -9.46 -20.91 14.39
C GLU A 7 -8.80 -19.52 14.39
N LEU A 8 -8.74 -18.86 15.55
CA LEU A 8 -8.05 -17.57 15.68
C LEU A 8 -6.54 -17.69 15.46
N SER A 9 -5.94 -18.81 15.87
CA SER A 9 -4.53 -19.11 15.61
C SER A 9 -4.27 -19.33 14.10
N GLY A 10 -5.17 -20.06 13.43
CA GLY A 10 -5.07 -20.31 12.00
C GLY A 10 -5.21 -19.04 11.16
N TYR A 11 -6.06 -18.11 11.58
CA TYR A 11 -6.17 -16.80 10.94
C TYR A 11 -4.87 -15.97 11.07
N SER A 12 -4.24 -15.95 12.25
CA SER A 12 -2.96 -15.26 12.43
C SER A 12 -1.89 -15.84 11.50
N ILE A 13 -1.78 -17.17 11.45
CA ILE A 13 -0.80 -17.85 10.58
C ILE A 13 -1.08 -17.52 9.10
N PHE A 14 -2.34 -17.51 8.69
CA PHE A 14 -2.72 -17.14 7.32
C PHE A 14 -2.32 -15.70 6.97
N VAL A 15 -2.60 -14.74 7.86
CA VAL A 15 -2.22 -13.33 7.66
C VAL A 15 -0.71 -13.17 7.59
N ASP A 16 0.04 -13.86 8.45
CA ASP A 16 1.50 -13.82 8.43
C ASP A 16 2.06 -14.38 7.13
N LYS A 17 1.49 -15.48 6.62
CA LYS A 17 1.87 -16.03 5.30
C LYS A 17 1.52 -15.11 4.15
N VAL A 18 0.34 -14.47 4.17
CA VAL A 18 -0.03 -13.48 3.15
C VAL A 18 0.97 -12.32 3.13
N ARG A 19 1.42 -11.85 4.30
CA ARG A 19 2.45 -10.79 4.39
C ARG A 19 3.80 -11.24 3.84
N GLU A 20 4.29 -12.39 4.31
CA GLU A 20 5.57 -12.98 3.87
C GLU A 20 5.64 -13.12 2.35
N TYR A 21 4.61 -13.69 1.73
CA TYR A 21 4.58 -13.88 0.27
C TYR A 21 4.35 -12.58 -0.50
N SER A 22 3.65 -11.60 0.06
CA SER A 22 3.45 -10.29 -0.58
C SER A 22 4.73 -9.46 -0.64
N GLU A 23 5.65 -9.66 0.31
CA GLU A 23 6.96 -9.03 0.30
C GLU A 23 7.94 -9.76 -0.63
N ALA A 24 7.83 -11.08 -0.72
CA ALA A 24 8.72 -11.90 -1.55
C ALA A 24 8.34 -11.96 -3.04
N ILE A 25 7.05 -11.81 -3.38
CA ILE A 25 6.53 -11.99 -4.75
C ILE A 25 5.94 -10.66 -5.25
N PRO A 26 6.47 -10.08 -6.35
CA PRO A 26 5.95 -8.81 -6.88
C PRO A 26 4.50 -8.85 -7.37
N ASP A 27 4.03 -10.01 -7.86
CA ASP A 27 2.65 -10.18 -8.32
C ASP A 27 1.73 -10.56 -7.16
N ALA A 28 0.87 -9.63 -6.74
CA ALA A 28 -0.04 -9.80 -5.60
C ALA A 28 -0.96 -11.02 -5.75
N LYS A 29 -1.43 -11.31 -6.97
CA LYS A 29 -2.30 -12.47 -7.21
C LYS A 29 -1.57 -13.79 -6.97
N SER A 30 -0.35 -13.91 -7.50
CA SER A 30 0.51 -15.07 -7.29
C SER A 30 0.92 -15.21 -5.82
N ALA A 31 1.23 -14.09 -5.15
CA ALA A 31 1.56 -14.06 -3.73
C ALA A 31 0.43 -14.62 -2.87
N PHE A 32 -0.80 -14.11 -3.05
CA PHE A 32 -1.97 -14.57 -2.29
C PHE A 32 -2.32 -16.01 -2.59
N LYS A 33 -2.27 -16.43 -3.86
CA LYS A 33 -2.50 -17.83 -4.21
C LYS A 33 -1.48 -18.74 -3.54
N LYS A 34 -0.21 -18.36 -3.52
CA LYS A 34 0.84 -19.13 -2.85
C LYS A 34 0.61 -19.22 -1.33
N ALA A 35 0.21 -18.12 -0.68
CA ALA A 35 -0.14 -18.11 0.74
C ALA A 35 -1.32 -19.04 1.07
N ILE A 36 -2.36 -19.02 0.23
CA ILE A 36 -3.53 -19.88 0.40
C ILE A 36 -3.17 -21.36 0.19
N ASP A 37 -2.42 -21.68 -0.87
CA ASP A 37 -1.97 -23.04 -1.15
C ASP A 37 -1.11 -23.58 0.02
N ASP A 38 -0.21 -22.77 0.58
CA ASP A 38 0.66 -23.13 1.70
C ASP A 38 -0.13 -23.39 3.00
N CYS A 39 -1.14 -22.56 3.29
CA CYS A 39 -2.02 -22.76 4.44
C CYS A 39 -2.88 -24.02 4.28
N ILE A 40 -3.39 -24.27 3.06
CA ILE A 40 -4.11 -25.50 2.74
C ILE A 40 -3.20 -26.71 2.95
N GLU A 41 -1.94 -26.69 2.52
CA GLU A 41 -1.00 -27.79 2.69
C GLU A 41 -0.75 -28.12 4.18
N HIS A 42 -0.56 -27.09 5.01
CA HIS A 42 -0.24 -27.20 6.44
C HIS A 42 -1.47 -27.34 7.37
N ASP A 43 -2.65 -27.63 6.83
CA ASP A 43 -3.90 -27.79 7.59
C ASP A 43 -4.39 -26.53 8.32
N VAL A 44 -3.96 -25.36 7.86
CA VAL A 44 -4.34 -24.05 8.40
C VAL A 44 -5.57 -23.55 7.65
N LEU A 45 -6.72 -23.49 8.34
CA LEU A 45 -8.01 -23.08 7.75
C LEU A 45 -8.36 -23.85 6.46
N ARG A 46 -7.87 -25.09 6.32
CA ARG A 46 -7.88 -25.86 5.07
C ARG A 46 -9.25 -25.92 4.42
N ASP A 47 -10.26 -26.38 5.16
CA ASP A 47 -11.60 -26.59 4.62
C ASP A 47 -12.26 -25.27 4.22
N PHE A 48 -12.08 -24.23 5.05
CA PHE A 48 -12.57 -22.89 4.75
C PHE A 48 -11.93 -22.32 3.47
N LEU A 49 -10.60 -22.36 3.37
CA LEU A 49 -9.87 -21.84 2.22
C LEU A 49 -10.16 -22.62 0.93
N LYS A 50 -10.37 -23.94 1.02
CA LYS A 50 -10.79 -24.75 -0.13
C LYS A 50 -12.18 -24.37 -0.64
N SER A 51 -13.13 -24.14 0.26
CA SER A 51 -14.50 -23.77 -0.10
C SER A 51 -14.64 -22.32 -0.56
N HIS A 52 -13.79 -21.41 -0.07
CA HIS A 52 -13.89 -19.96 -0.31
C HIS A 52 -12.70 -19.36 -1.09
N LEU A 53 -11.89 -20.17 -1.79
CA LEU A 53 -10.66 -19.73 -2.46
C LEU A 53 -10.85 -18.47 -3.31
N SER A 54 -11.83 -18.48 -4.22
CA SER A 54 -12.09 -17.38 -5.14
C SER A 54 -12.52 -16.11 -4.40
N GLU A 55 -13.33 -16.25 -3.36
CA GLU A 55 -13.84 -15.13 -2.56
C GLU A 55 -12.71 -14.49 -1.75
N VAL A 56 -11.93 -15.31 -1.04
CA VAL A 56 -10.76 -14.85 -0.27
C VAL A 56 -9.73 -14.20 -1.17
N LEU A 57 -9.42 -14.79 -2.34
CA LEU A 57 -8.48 -14.22 -3.29
C LEU A 57 -8.97 -12.87 -3.84
N ASN A 58 -10.25 -12.78 -4.22
CA ASN A 58 -10.83 -11.53 -4.73
C ASN A 58 -10.85 -10.44 -3.66
N MET A 59 -11.22 -10.79 -2.42
CA MET A 59 -11.21 -9.87 -1.29
C MET A 59 -9.79 -9.34 -1.04
N LEU A 60 -8.78 -10.21 -0.95
CA LEU A 60 -7.38 -9.80 -0.74
C LEU A 60 -6.87 -8.89 -1.87
N LEU A 61 -7.21 -9.20 -3.12
CA LEU A 61 -6.84 -8.36 -4.27
C LEU A 61 -7.53 -7.00 -4.25
N ALA A 62 -8.79 -6.92 -3.83
CA ALA A 62 -9.52 -5.67 -3.72
C ALA A 62 -8.89 -4.78 -2.63
N GLU A 63 -8.64 -5.34 -1.44
CA GLU A 63 -8.00 -4.60 -0.34
C GLU A 63 -6.60 -4.13 -0.71
N TRP A 64 -5.78 -4.99 -1.32
CA TRP A 64 -4.44 -4.61 -1.77
C TRP A 64 -4.46 -3.46 -2.77
N LYS A 65 -5.37 -3.52 -3.75
CA LYS A 65 -5.56 -2.42 -4.71
C LYS A 65 -5.99 -1.15 -4.00
N ASN A 66 -6.95 -1.21 -3.07
CA ASN A 66 -7.44 -0.04 -2.35
C ASN A 66 -6.33 0.63 -1.52
N VAL A 67 -5.53 -0.17 -0.81
CA VAL A 67 -4.36 0.35 -0.08
C VAL A 67 -3.37 1.01 -1.03
N LYS A 68 -3.06 0.37 -2.17
CA LYS A 68 -2.16 0.94 -3.17
C LYS A 68 -2.68 2.24 -3.78
N TRP A 69 -3.97 2.29 -4.13
CA TRP A 69 -4.59 3.52 -4.61
C TRP A 69 -4.56 4.62 -3.54
N GLY A 70 -4.86 4.29 -2.28
CA GLY A 70 -4.79 5.25 -1.17
C GLY A 70 -3.37 5.79 -0.93
N GLU A 71 -2.35 4.94 -1.02
CA GLU A 71 -0.95 5.35 -0.93
C GLU A 71 -0.56 6.33 -2.05
N VAL A 72 -0.95 6.03 -3.30
CA VAL A 72 -0.70 6.88 -4.47
C VAL A 72 -1.40 8.23 -4.32
N GLN A 73 -2.70 8.23 -4.01
CA GLN A 73 -3.47 9.48 -3.85
C GLN A 73 -2.94 10.36 -2.72
N ARG A 74 -2.50 9.75 -1.62
CA ARG A 74 -1.87 10.49 -0.52
C ARG A 74 -0.54 11.10 -0.93
N GLU A 75 0.24 10.41 -1.75
CA GLU A 75 1.53 10.93 -2.25
C GLU A 75 1.31 12.06 -3.25
N GLU A 76 0.41 11.86 -4.21
CA GLU A 76 0.02 12.90 -5.19
C GLU A 76 -0.53 14.14 -4.48
N GLY A 77 -1.40 13.98 -3.48
CA GLY A 77 -1.92 15.12 -2.71
C GLY A 77 -0.87 15.85 -1.87
N ARG A 78 0.19 15.16 -1.42
CA ARG A 78 1.34 15.82 -0.76
C ARG A 78 2.15 16.63 -1.77
N GLU A 79 2.38 16.07 -2.95
CA GLU A 79 3.13 16.73 -4.02
C GLU A 79 2.38 17.96 -4.55
N GLU A 80 1.06 17.84 -4.77
CA GLU A 80 0.20 18.95 -5.20
C GLU A 80 0.24 20.10 -4.19
N LYS A 81 0.07 19.80 -2.90
CA LYS A 81 0.16 20.81 -1.84
C LYS A 81 1.54 21.47 -1.79
N ALA A 82 2.63 20.70 -1.91
CA ALA A 82 3.98 21.24 -1.93
C ALA A 82 4.19 22.20 -3.12
N ARG A 83 3.61 21.88 -4.29
CA ARG A 83 3.65 22.74 -5.48
C ARG A 83 2.81 24.01 -5.29
N GLU A 84 1.63 23.92 -4.68
CA GLU A 84 0.78 25.07 -4.37
C GLU A 84 1.46 26.02 -3.37
N ASP A 85 1.99 25.47 -2.27
CA ASP A 85 2.75 26.22 -1.26
C ASP A 85 3.97 26.90 -1.91
N ALA A 86 4.67 26.21 -2.82
CA ALA A 86 5.78 26.79 -3.57
C ALA A 86 5.35 27.98 -4.44
N LYS A 87 4.26 27.85 -5.20
CA LYS A 87 3.72 28.96 -6.01
C LYS A 87 3.35 30.17 -5.15
N ASN A 88 2.68 29.93 -4.02
CA ASN A 88 2.27 30.98 -3.10
C ASN A 88 3.48 31.71 -2.49
N LEU A 89 4.52 30.98 -2.07
CA LEU A 89 5.74 31.57 -1.52
C LEU A 89 6.54 32.36 -2.55
N LEU A 90 6.65 31.84 -3.79
CA LEU A 90 7.28 32.55 -4.90
C LEU A 90 6.55 33.85 -5.22
N ALA A 91 5.21 33.84 -5.24
CA ALA A 91 4.38 35.03 -5.46
C ALA A 91 4.56 36.10 -4.35
N LEU A 92 4.90 35.67 -3.13
CA LEU A 92 5.25 36.55 -2.02
C LEU A 92 6.69 37.09 -2.08
N GLY A 93 7.46 36.74 -3.12
CA GLY A 93 8.83 37.21 -3.33
C GLY A 93 9.90 36.44 -2.54
N VAL A 94 9.56 35.26 -2.01
CA VAL A 94 10.54 34.37 -1.36
C VAL A 94 11.46 33.76 -2.41
N SER A 95 12.76 33.65 -2.12
CA SER A 95 13.72 33.12 -3.09
C SER A 95 13.45 31.63 -3.41
N PRO A 96 13.62 31.19 -4.67
CA PRO A 96 13.41 29.80 -5.07
C PRO A 96 14.18 28.78 -4.23
N GLU A 97 15.38 29.13 -3.76
CA GLU A 97 16.21 28.28 -2.91
C GLU A 97 15.58 28.06 -1.53
N THR A 98 14.99 29.12 -0.96
CA THR A 98 14.32 29.06 0.34
C THR A 98 13.01 28.30 0.22
N VAL A 99 12.28 28.48 -0.88
CA VAL A 99 11.05 27.74 -1.19
C VAL A 99 11.34 26.25 -1.34
N ALA A 100 12.30 25.86 -2.18
CA ALA A 100 12.69 24.47 -2.39
C ALA A 100 13.01 23.75 -1.08
N LYS A 101 13.80 24.40 -0.21
CA LYS A 101 14.14 23.87 1.12
C LYS A 101 12.93 23.82 2.07
N GLY A 102 12.03 24.79 2.00
CA GLY A 102 10.87 24.92 2.89
C GLY A 102 9.74 23.94 2.60
N VAL A 103 9.47 23.68 1.31
CA VAL A 103 8.42 22.74 0.89
C VAL A 103 8.95 21.34 0.56
N GLY A 104 10.28 21.16 0.50
CA GLY A 104 10.92 19.87 0.21
C GLY A 104 10.91 19.48 -1.27
N LEU A 105 10.77 20.44 -2.18
CA LEU A 105 10.84 20.23 -3.63
C LEU A 105 12.27 20.45 -4.14
N ASP A 106 12.60 19.85 -5.29
CA ASP A 106 13.87 20.11 -5.97
C ASP A 106 13.88 21.49 -6.66
N MET A 107 15.08 22.03 -6.88
CA MET A 107 15.26 23.34 -7.49
C MET A 107 14.78 23.42 -8.95
N GLU A 108 14.75 22.31 -9.68
CA GLU A 108 14.28 22.29 -11.07
C GLU A 108 12.75 22.46 -11.10
N THR A 109 12.05 21.73 -10.23
CA THR A 109 10.60 21.84 -10.05
C THR A 109 10.21 23.26 -9.62
N VAL A 110 10.86 23.83 -8.59
CA VAL A 110 10.54 25.20 -8.13
C VAL A 110 10.80 26.25 -9.22
N LYS A 111 11.89 26.12 -10.00
CA LYS A 111 12.17 27.03 -11.12
C LYS A 111 11.12 26.94 -12.23
N LYS A 112 10.66 25.73 -12.57
CA LYS A 112 9.56 25.53 -13.53
C LYS A 112 8.28 26.22 -13.05
N LEU A 113 7.95 26.10 -11.75
CA LEU A 113 6.79 26.75 -11.16
C LEU A 113 6.87 28.29 -11.15
N SER A 114 8.08 28.86 -11.14
CA SER A 114 8.29 30.32 -11.23
C SER A 114 8.20 30.88 -12.66
N ALA A 115 8.20 30.01 -13.67
CA ALA A 115 8.15 30.38 -15.08
C ALA A 115 6.75 30.24 -15.71
N GLU A 116 5.79 29.69 -14.96
CA GLU A 116 4.35 29.67 -15.25
C GLU A 116 3.66 30.93 -14.69
#